data_AF-A0A0E3NW86-F1
#
_entry.id   AF-A0A0E3NW86-F1
#
_cell.length_a   1.000
_cell.length_b   1.000
_cell.length_c   1.000
_cell.angle_alpha   90.00
_cell.angle_beta   90.00
_cell.angle_gamma   90.00
#
_symmetry.space_group_name_H-M   'P 1'
#
loop_
_entity.id
_entity.type
_entity.pdbx_description
1 polymer ?
#
loop_
_entity_poly.entity_id
_entity_poly.type
_entity_poly.pdbx_seq_one_letter_code
_entity_poly.pdbx_strand_id
1 'polypeptide(L)'
;MMKNREVTDKIELIKSYVNSNSGKWVESPRNKAFGENKRQKYQLFQKTPGDKILFKLESGNPLYIEIWRFEEAVTFLDASKGPVKIGAKISENYPGISLEDHLKKIAKSKYDRSSDVKTAPHIADLLVLADIAEFKRIIPAKGRKVHGVKLKGV
;
A
#
# COMPACT_ATOMS: atom_id res chain seq x y z
N MET A 1 -17.69 -7.06 3.24
CA MET A 1 -17.45 -5.60 3.23
C MET A 1 -17.36 -5.18 4.68
N MET A 2 -16.13 -4.86 5.06
CA MET A 2 -15.71 -4.48 6.40
C MET A 2 -16.52 -3.28 6.91
N LYS A 3 -16.82 -3.23 8.21
CA LYS A 3 -17.53 -2.09 8.81
C LYS A 3 -16.58 -0.91 8.98
N ASN A 4 -17.09 0.32 8.95
CA ASN A 4 -16.28 1.54 9.15
C ASN A 4 -15.38 1.48 10.40
N ARG A 5 -15.90 0.91 11.50
CA ARG A 5 -15.13 0.73 12.74
C ARG A 5 -13.88 -0.15 12.55
N GLU A 6 -14.00 -1.24 11.81
CA GLU A 6 -12.88 -2.16 11.55
C GLU A 6 -11.83 -1.51 10.63
N VAL A 7 -12.25 -0.62 9.71
CA VAL A 7 -11.33 0.19 8.90
C VAL A 7 -10.56 1.11 9.83
N THR A 8 -11.26 1.85 10.69
CA THR A 8 -10.65 2.76 11.66
C THR A 8 -9.65 2.05 12.56
N ASP A 9 -10.00 0.89 13.11
CA ASP A 9 -9.11 0.10 13.97
C ASP A 9 -7.80 -0.28 13.24
N LYS A 10 -7.90 -0.68 11.96
CA LYS A 10 -6.72 -0.97 11.13
C LYS A 10 -5.89 0.28 10.83
N ILE A 11 -6.52 1.44 10.64
CA ILE A 11 -5.78 2.70 10.47
C ILE A 11 -5.04 3.08 11.76
N GLU A 12 -5.63 2.86 12.93
CA GLU A 12 -4.95 3.12 14.21
C GLU A 12 -3.76 2.17 14.42
N LEU A 13 -3.82 0.92 13.96
CA LEU A 13 -2.65 0.03 13.93
C LEU A 13 -1.52 0.59 13.06
N ILE A 14 -1.85 1.14 11.89
CA ILE A 14 -0.87 1.79 11.01
C ILE A 14 -0.22 2.98 11.71
N LYS A 15 -1.02 3.87 12.31
CA LYS A 15 -0.52 5.04 13.04
C LYS A 15 0.35 4.63 14.22
N SER A 16 -0.07 3.65 15.00
CA SER A 16 0.69 3.08 16.12
C SER A 16 2.05 2.53 15.67
N TYR A 17 2.07 1.79 14.55
CA TYR A 17 3.30 1.29 13.96
C TYR A 17 4.24 2.44 13.53
N VAL A 18 3.70 3.44 12.82
CA VAL A 18 4.47 4.61 12.36
C VAL A 18 5.06 5.36 13.56
N ASN A 19 4.29 5.60 14.61
CA ASN A 19 4.75 6.33 15.79
C ASN A 19 5.84 5.57 16.54
N SER A 20 5.66 4.27 16.74
CA SER A 20 6.66 3.40 17.41
C SER A 20 7.98 3.28 16.65
N ASN A 21 7.94 3.52 15.33
CA ASN A 21 9.09 3.41 14.42
C ASN A 21 9.51 4.75 13.80
N SER A 22 9.00 5.86 14.33
CA SER A 22 9.25 7.18 13.76
C SER A 22 10.75 7.49 13.71
N GLY A 23 11.25 7.90 12.54
CA GLY A 23 12.66 8.19 12.33
C GLY A 23 13.61 6.97 12.30
N LYS A 24 13.14 5.75 12.53
CA LYS A 24 13.95 4.53 12.37
C LYS A 24 13.97 4.10 10.91
N TRP A 25 15.10 3.53 10.48
CA TRP A 25 15.17 2.91 9.16
C TRP A 25 14.44 1.57 9.17
N VAL A 26 13.42 1.45 8.33
CA VAL A 26 12.64 0.24 8.13
C VAL A 26 12.96 -0.32 6.75
N GLU A 27 13.16 -1.63 6.67
CA GLU A 27 13.34 -2.33 5.42
C GLU A 27 11.98 -2.77 4.85
N SER A 28 11.78 -2.56 3.54
CA SER A 28 10.58 -3.00 2.84
C SER A 28 10.41 -4.52 2.95
N PRO A 29 9.25 -5.03 3.42
CA PRO A 29 9.00 -6.46 3.49
C PRO A 29 8.94 -7.15 2.12
N ARG A 30 8.85 -6.38 1.02
CA ARG A 30 8.86 -6.90 -0.35
C ARG A 30 10.13 -7.67 -0.69
N ASN A 31 11.29 -7.27 -0.16
CA ASN A 31 12.55 -7.96 -0.46
C ASN A 31 12.47 -9.42 0.00
N LYS A 32 11.99 -9.63 1.24
CA LYS A 32 11.82 -10.96 1.82
C LYS A 32 10.70 -11.75 1.12
N ALA A 33 9.59 -11.09 0.79
CA ALA A 33 8.44 -11.76 0.18
C ALA A 33 8.66 -12.16 -1.30
N PHE A 34 9.42 -11.36 -2.05
CA PHE A 34 9.55 -11.50 -3.50
C PHE A 34 10.98 -11.76 -4.00
N GLY A 35 11.97 -11.81 -3.11
CA GLY A 35 13.37 -12.06 -3.46
C GLY A 35 13.96 -10.96 -4.33
N GLU A 36 13.61 -9.70 -4.07
CA GLU A 36 14.16 -8.56 -4.80
C GLU A 36 15.61 -8.27 -4.37
N ASN A 37 16.51 -8.08 -5.35
CA ASN A 37 17.95 -7.86 -5.10
C ASN A 37 18.26 -6.49 -4.48
N LYS A 38 17.37 -5.49 -4.62
CA LYS A 38 17.61 -4.13 -4.13
C LYS A 38 16.81 -3.89 -2.86
N ARG A 39 17.49 -3.86 -1.72
CA ARG A 39 16.84 -3.60 -0.44
C ARG A 39 16.32 -2.17 -0.40
N GLN A 40 15.01 -1.99 -0.46
CA GLN A 40 14.40 -0.67 -0.25
C GLN A 40 14.28 -0.38 1.25
N LYS A 41 14.83 0.75 1.70
CA LYS A 41 14.71 1.24 3.07
C LYS A 41 14.10 2.64 3.10
N TYR A 42 13.36 2.93 4.16
CA TYR A 42 12.76 4.24 4.39
C TYR A 42 12.59 4.52 5.88
N GLN A 43 12.54 5.80 6.23
CA GLN A 43 12.07 6.25 7.55
C GLN A 43 10.61 6.70 7.44
N LEU A 44 9.83 6.42 8.48
CA LEU A 44 8.42 6.79 8.55
C LEU A 44 8.22 7.95 9.53
N PHE A 45 7.31 8.86 9.21
CA PHE A 45 6.88 9.92 10.11
C PHE A 45 5.40 10.19 9.94
N GLN A 46 4.66 10.30 11.04
CA GLN A 46 3.34 10.91 11.02
C GLN A 46 3.53 12.43 10.92
N LYS A 47 2.87 13.07 9.95
CA LYS A 47 2.92 14.53 9.82
C LYS A 47 1.64 15.14 10.36
N THR A 48 1.81 16.30 11.01
CA THR A 48 0.74 17.17 11.47
C THR A 48 1.02 18.60 11.00
N PRO A 49 0.01 19.39 10.63
CA PRO A 49 -1.39 19.01 10.46
C PRO A 49 -1.57 18.27 9.14
N GLY A 50 -2.37 17.22 9.13
CA GLY A 50 -2.77 16.56 7.90
C GLY A 50 -2.51 15.08 7.93
N ASP A 51 -3.58 14.33 7.72
CA ASP A 51 -3.68 12.88 7.65
C ASP A 51 -2.76 12.28 6.58
N LYS A 52 -1.44 12.33 6.81
CA LYS A 52 -0.39 11.90 5.89
C LYS A 52 0.72 11.19 6.66
N ILE A 53 1.21 10.14 6.02
CA ILE A 53 2.40 9.42 6.43
C ILE A 53 3.50 9.77 5.43
N LEU A 54 4.62 10.26 5.96
CA LEU A 54 5.82 10.57 5.21
C LEU A 54 6.72 9.32 5.16
N PHE A 55 7.04 8.89 3.95
CA PHE A 55 8.12 7.94 3.64
C PHE A 55 9.34 8.73 3.19
N LYS A 56 10.34 8.86 4.07
CA LYS A 56 11.63 9.42 3.71
C LYS A 56 12.50 8.30 3.13
N LEU A 57 12.57 8.27 1.80
CA LEU A 57 13.32 7.27 1.04
C LEU A 57 14.82 7.56 1.07
N GLU A 58 15.65 6.52 1.01
CA GLU A 58 17.10 6.66 0.85
C GLU A 58 17.47 7.38 -0.47
N SER A 59 16.68 7.21 -1.53
CA SER A 59 16.89 7.79 -2.86
C SER A 59 16.52 9.27 -2.99
N GLY A 60 16.27 9.98 -1.88
CA GLY A 60 16.17 11.43 -1.84
C GLY A 60 14.75 12.00 -1.84
N ASN A 61 13.88 11.60 -2.77
CA ASN A 61 12.54 12.20 -2.84
C ASN A 61 11.59 11.60 -1.79
N PRO A 62 11.09 12.40 -0.83
CA PRO A 62 10.11 11.93 0.12
C PRO A 62 8.77 11.63 -0.57
N LEU A 63 8.11 10.59 -0.12
CA LEU A 63 6.76 10.23 -0.56
C LEU A 63 5.76 10.51 0.57
N TYR A 64 4.73 11.30 0.26
CA TYR A 64 3.65 11.61 1.20
C TYR A 64 2.41 10.81 0.81
N ILE A 65 1.92 9.99 1.72
CA ILE A 65 0.74 9.14 1.48
C ILE A 65 -0.35 9.55 2.46
N GLU A 66 -1.50 9.95 1.93
CA GLU A 66 -2.66 10.33 2.72
C GLU A 66 -3.35 9.12 3.36
N ILE A 67 -3.89 9.28 4.56
CA ILE A 67 -4.57 8.22 5.33
C ILE A 67 -5.74 7.62 4.55
N TRP A 68 -6.50 8.43 3.82
CA TRP A 68 -7.61 7.94 2.99
C TRP A 68 -7.16 6.87 1.99
N ARG A 69 -5.90 6.91 1.51
CA ARG A 69 -5.37 5.87 0.60
C ARG A 69 -5.21 4.52 1.30
N PHE A 70 -4.91 4.52 2.61
CA PHE A 70 -4.87 3.31 3.41
C PHE A 70 -6.28 2.79 3.70
N GLU A 71 -7.24 3.68 3.97
CA GLU A 71 -8.65 3.33 4.19
C GLU A 71 -9.25 2.64 2.96
N GLU A 72 -9.06 3.24 1.78
CA GLU A 72 -9.51 2.69 0.50
C GLU A 72 -8.79 1.38 0.18
N ALA A 73 -7.48 1.29 0.44
CA ALA A 73 -6.73 0.06 0.23
C ALA A 73 -7.28 -1.09 1.09
N VAL A 74 -7.49 -0.87 2.38
CA VAL A 74 -8.04 -1.88 3.28
C VAL A 74 -9.45 -2.31 2.84
N THR A 75 -10.31 -1.36 2.52
CA THR A 75 -11.68 -1.62 2.05
C THR A 75 -11.70 -2.43 0.75
N PHE A 76 -10.82 -2.07 -0.18
CA PHE A 76 -10.69 -2.77 -1.46
C PHE A 76 -10.15 -4.19 -1.32
N LEU A 77 -9.17 -4.39 -0.44
CA LEU A 77 -8.60 -5.71 -0.18
C LEU A 77 -9.61 -6.65 0.49
N ASP A 78 -10.45 -6.14 1.39
CA ASP A 78 -11.56 -6.90 1.98
C ASP A 78 -12.57 -7.34 0.91
N ALA A 79 -12.97 -6.41 0.03
CA ALA A 79 -13.92 -6.69 -1.04
C ALA A 79 -13.38 -7.70 -2.07
N SER A 80 -12.07 -7.71 -2.31
CA SER A 80 -11.43 -8.55 -3.33
C SER A 80 -11.33 -10.03 -2.94
N LYS A 81 -11.44 -10.38 -1.64
CA LYS A 81 -11.37 -11.76 -1.10
C LYS A 81 -10.14 -12.59 -1.52
N GLY A 82 -9.13 -11.96 -2.09
CA GLY A 82 -7.97 -12.62 -2.69
C GLY A 82 -6.82 -11.63 -2.94
N PRO A 83 -5.65 -12.11 -3.38
CA PRO A 83 -4.52 -11.24 -3.63
C PRO A 83 -4.78 -10.31 -4.80
N VAL A 84 -4.62 -9.01 -4.56
CA VAL A 84 -4.67 -7.97 -5.60
C VAL A 84 -3.26 -7.61 -6.03
N LYS A 85 -3.10 -7.25 -7.30
CA LYS A 85 -1.79 -6.88 -7.85
C LYS A 85 -1.30 -5.54 -7.27
N ILE A 86 0.01 -5.46 -7.03
CA ILE A 86 0.72 -4.21 -6.71
C ILE A 86 1.88 -4.00 -7.69
N GLY A 87 2.23 -2.75 -7.98
CA GLY A 87 3.34 -2.40 -8.86
C GLY A 87 3.10 -2.73 -10.34
N ALA A 88 1.85 -2.98 -10.75
CA ALA A 88 1.51 -3.14 -12.16
C ALA A 88 1.85 -1.87 -12.95
N LYS A 89 2.14 -1.99 -14.26
CA LYS A 89 2.26 -0.81 -15.12
C LYS A 89 0.94 -0.03 -15.03
N ILE A 90 1.02 1.23 -14.59
CA ILE A 90 -0.07 2.21 -14.71
C ILE A 90 -0.18 2.57 -16.18
N SER A 91 -0.66 1.66 -17.02
CA SER A 91 -1.18 2.02 -18.33
C SER A 91 -2.68 1.88 -18.26
N GLU A 92 -3.44 2.84 -18.79
CA GLU A 92 -4.90 2.82 -18.81
C GLU A 92 -5.48 1.52 -19.41
N ASN A 93 -4.69 0.85 -20.26
CA ASN A 93 -5.05 -0.41 -20.91
C ASN A 93 -4.56 -1.67 -20.16
N TYR A 94 -4.15 -1.60 -18.89
CA TYR A 94 -3.65 -2.79 -18.18
C TYR A 94 -4.83 -3.68 -17.71
N PRO A 95 -4.95 -4.92 -18.21
CA PRO A 95 -6.06 -5.78 -17.84
C PRO A 95 -5.84 -6.34 -16.43
N GLY A 96 -6.57 -5.81 -15.45
CA GLY A 96 -6.74 -6.46 -14.16
C GLY A 96 -7.04 -5.53 -12.99
N ILE A 97 -7.64 -6.13 -11.97
CA ILE A 97 -7.88 -5.53 -10.65
C ILE A 97 -6.51 -5.33 -9.97
N SER A 98 -6.09 -4.08 -9.79
CA SER A 98 -4.85 -3.71 -9.09
C SER A 98 -5.13 -2.63 -8.05
N LEU A 99 -4.31 -2.59 -7.01
CA LEU A 99 -4.44 -1.58 -5.96
C LEU A 99 -4.14 -0.16 -6.51
N GLU A 100 -3.16 -0.03 -7.40
CA GLU A 100 -2.88 1.23 -8.10
C GLU A 100 -4.08 1.76 -8.88
N ASP A 101 -4.73 0.92 -9.69
CA ASP A 101 -5.88 1.33 -10.50
C ASP A 101 -7.06 1.77 -9.63
N HIS A 102 -7.33 1.01 -8.55
CA HIS A 102 -8.36 1.38 -7.58
C HIS A 102 -8.09 2.75 -6.95
N LEU A 103 -6.89 2.96 -6.41
CA LEU A 103 -6.50 4.22 -5.77
C LEU A 103 -6.49 5.40 -6.76
N LYS A 104 -6.10 5.17 -8.03
CA LYS A 104 -6.16 6.18 -9.09
C LYS A 104 -7.60 6.58 -9.40
N LYS A 105 -8.51 5.61 -9.51
CA LYS A 105 -9.95 5.86 -9.75
C LYS A 105 -10.55 6.70 -8.64
N ILE A 106 -10.28 6.36 -7.37
CA ILE A 106 -10.76 7.14 -6.22
C ILE A 106 -10.15 8.54 -6.19
N ALA A 107 -8.84 8.69 -6.45
CA ALA A 107 -8.18 9.98 -6.53
C ALA A 107 -8.84 10.91 -7.57
N LYS A 108 -9.15 10.36 -8.75
CA LYS A 108 -9.84 11.10 -9.81
C LYS A 108 -11.29 11.42 -9.44
N SER A 109 -12.05 10.42 -8.98
CA SER A 109 -13.50 10.59 -8.76
C SER A 109 -13.86 11.41 -7.53
N LYS A 110 -13.10 11.29 -6.42
CA LYS A 110 -13.41 11.95 -5.15
C LYS A 110 -12.65 13.25 -4.93
N TYR A 111 -11.45 13.39 -5.52
CA TYR A 111 -10.54 14.49 -5.21
C TYR A 111 -10.10 15.29 -6.44
N ASP A 112 -10.58 14.94 -7.64
CA ASP A 112 -10.19 15.55 -8.92
C ASP A 112 -8.67 15.60 -9.15
N ARG A 113 -7.96 14.55 -8.74
CA ARG A 113 -6.49 14.43 -8.87
C ARG A 113 -6.12 13.47 -9.97
N SER A 114 -5.30 13.94 -10.91
CA SER A 114 -4.80 13.17 -12.05
C SER A 114 -3.45 12.49 -11.83
N SER A 115 -2.75 12.75 -10.71
CA SER A 115 -1.34 12.37 -10.57
C SER A 115 -1.10 10.88 -10.37
N ASP A 116 -0.22 10.33 -11.22
CA ASP A 116 0.19 8.92 -11.32
C ASP A 116 1.22 8.49 -10.24
N VAL A 117 1.08 8.96 -9.00
CA VAL A 117 2.04 8.57 -7.96
C VAL A 117 1.83 7.11 -7.56
N LYS A 118 2.77 6.25 -7.95
CA LYS A 118 2.85 4.83 -7.56
C LYS A 118 3.06 4.69 -6.05
N THR A 119 1.96 4.74 -5.30
CA THR A 119 1.94 4.65 -3.83
C THR A 119 1.62 3.25 -3.32
N ALA A 120 0.97 2.40 -4.14
CA ALA A 120 0.47 1.11 -3.68
C ALA A 120 1.53 0.15 -3.13
N PRO A 121 2.79 0.09 -3.65
CA PRO A 121 3.81 -0.76 -3.05
C PRO A 121 4.18 -0.31 -1.63
N HIS A 122 4.19 0.99 -1.38
CA HIS A 122 4.49 1.58 -0.06
C HIS A 122 3.32 1.47 0.90
N ILE A 123 2.08 1.58 0.39
CA ILE A 123 0.87 1.29 1.18
C ILE A 123 0.89 -0.18 1.62
N ALA A 124 1.12 -1.10 0.67
CA ALA A 124 1.17 -2.53 0.96
C ALA A 124 2.28 -2.89 1.92
N ASP A 125 3.46 -2.28 1.79
CA ASP A 125 4.54 -2.42 2.76
C ASP A 125 4.07 -2.10 4.18
N LEU A 126 3.43 -0.94 4.38
CA LEU A 126 3.03 -0.51 5.72
C LEU A 126 1.88 -1.35 6.28
N LEU A 127 0.96 -1.81 5.44
CA LEU A 127 -0.08 -2.76 5.85
C LEU A 127 0.54 -4.08 6.33
N VAL A 128 1.59 -4.58 5.68
CA VAL A 128 2.29 -5.80 6.09
C VAL A 128 3.09 -5.56 7.37
N LEU A 129 3.78 -4.42 7.49
CA LEU A 129 4.55 -4.06 8.68
C LEU A 129 3.67 -3.88 9.92
N ALA A 130 2.45 -3.38 9.76
CA ALA A 130 1.44 -3.27 10.81
C ALA A 130 0.66 -4.57 11.07
N ASP A 131 1.07 -5.69 10.45
CA ASP A 131 0.43 -7.02 10.56
C ASP A 131 -1.04 -7.08 10.09
N ILE A 132 -1.44 -6.19 9.18
CA ILE A 132 -2.80 -6.10 8.64
C ILE A 132 -2.96 -6.95 7.36
N ALA A 133 -1.89 -7.05 6.58
CA ALA A 133 -1.87 -7.70 5.28
C ALA A 133 -0.68 -8.66 5.13
N GLU A 134 -0.73 -9.50 4.10
CA GLU A 134 0.39 -10.33 3.71
C GLU A 134 0.66 -10.25 2.21
N PHE A 135 1.94 -10.34 1.84
CA PHE A 135 2.35 -10.43 0.44
C PHE A 135 2.12 -11.84 -0.11
N LYS A 136 1.63 -11.91 -1.34
CA LYS A 136 1.46 -13.15 -2.12
C LYS A 136 1.94 -12.94 -3.55
N ARG A 137 2.48 -13.99 -4.16
CA ARG A 137 2.70 -14.00 -5.60
C ARG A 137 1.39 -14.34 -6.30
N ILE A 138 0.99 -13.50 -7.25
CA ILE A 138 -0.12 -13.81 -8.16
C ILE A 138 0.49 -14.48 -9.39
N ILE A 139 0.02 -15.69 -9.69
CA ILE A 139 0.44 -16.48 -10.84
C ILE A 139 -0.65 -16.35 -11.90
N PRO A 140 -0.49 -15.51 -12.93
CA PRO A 140 -1.47 -15.43 -14.00
C PRO A 140 -1.45 -16.71 -14.85
N ALA A 141 -2.59 -17.04 -15.49
CA ALA A 141 -2.69 -18.19 -16.39
C ALA A 141 -1.69 -18.14 -17.57
N LYS A 142 -1.32 -16.93 -17.99
CA LYS A 142 -0.23 -16.66 -18.93
C LYS A 142 0.61 -15.48 -18.42
N GLY A 143 1.93 -15.59 -18.46
CA GLY A 143 2.86 -14.48 -18.16
C GLY A 143 3.65 -14.61 -16.86
N ARG A 144 4.34 -13.53 -16.48
CA ARG A 144 5.26 -13.49 -15.33
C ARG A 144 4.49 -13.45 -14.00
N LYS A 145 5.03 -14.12 -12.97
CA LYS A 145 4.56 -13.96 -11.58
C LYS A 145 4.61 -12.48 -11.19
N VAL A 146 3.50 -11.95 -10.67
CA VAL A 146 3.41 -10.55 -10.24
C VAL A 146 3.28 -10.46 -8.73
N HIS A 147 3.67 -9.31 -8.18
CA HIS A 147 3.56 -9.04 -6.75
C HIS A 147 2.11 -8.73 -6.41
N GLY A 148 1.65 -9.25 -5.29
CA GLY A 148 0.30 -9.00 -4.81
C GLY A 148 0.24 -8.92 -3.31
N VAL A 149 -0.85 -8.37 -2.81
CA VAL A 149 -1.14 -8.19 -1.40
C VAL A 149 -2.57 -8.64 -1.12
N LYS A 150 -2.82 -9.24 0.04
CA LYS A 150 -4.17 -9.51 0.54
C LYS A 150 -4.26 -9.19 2.03
N LEU A 151 -5.47 -8.96 2.53
CA LEU A 151 -5.69 -8.87 3.98
C LEU A 151 -5.38 -10.20 4.66
N LYS A 152 -4.82 -10.10 5.87
CA LYS A 152 -4.60 -11.25 6.75
C LYS A 152 -5.93 -11.65 7.40
N GLY A 153 -6.18 -12.95 7.52
CA GLY A 153 -7.42 -13.47 8.15
C GLY A 153 -8.66 -13.43 7.25
N VAL A 154 -8.50 -13.14 5.95
CA VAL A 154 -9.53 -13.22 4.91
C VAL A 154 -9.18 -14.32 3.92
#